data_AF-A0A426YGM7-F1
#
_entry.id   AF-A0A426YGM7-F1
#
_cell.length_a   1.000
_cell.length_b   1.000
_cell.length_c   1.000
_cell.angle_alpha   90.00
_cell.angle_beta   90.00
_cell.angle_gamma   90.00
#
_symmetry.space_group_name_H-M   'P 1'
#
loop_
_entity.id
_entity.type
_entity.pdbx_description
1 polymer ?
#
loop_
_entity_poly.entity_id
_entity_poly.type
_entity_poly.pdbx_seq_one_letter_code
_entity_poly.pdbx_strand_id
1 'polypeptide(L)'
;MSSTLGMASSAPSSRLSAAMETTSQWDFSQDIPSDIVVQVGDATFQLHKFVLAAKSGYIRRKVMESESANLSCIDLSDVPIGAEVFERVAKFCYGVNFEISLRNVAALRCAAEYLQMTEEYCRGNLAARTEEFINQAAVKTLPGAVALLRSCEGPLLPMAESLQVVQLSVDAISLKVPNYN
;
A
#
# COMPACT_ATOMS: atom_id res chain seq x y z
N MET A 1 -2.71 70.97 -9.41
CA MET A 1 -3.98 70.22 -9.50
C MET A 1 -3.87 69.02 -8.58
N SER A 2 -4.49 69.13 -7.40
CA SER A 2 -4.57 68.06 -6.40
C SER A 2 -5.33 66.86 -6.94
N SER A 3 -4.95 65.66 -6.50
CA SER A 3 -5.87 64.57 -6.15
C SER A 3 -5.16 63.59 -5.23
N THR A 4 -5.65 63.51 -3.98
CA THR A 4 -5.34 62.52 -2.96
C THR A 4 -6.47 61.48 -2.93
N LEU A 5 -6.15 60.19 -2.77
CA LEU A 5 -6.88 59.12 -2.05
C LEU A 5 -6.28 57.78 -2.53
N GLY A 6 -6.03 56.74 -1.72
CA GLY A 6 -6.28 56.49 -0.31
C GLY A 6 -5.54 55.20 0.11
N MET A 7 -5.35 55.03 1.41
CA MET A 7 -4.71 53.87 2.01
C MET A 7 -5.65 52.66 2.06
N ALA A 8 -5.10 51.45 1.93
CA ALA A 8 -5.66 50.24 2.53
C ALA A 8 -4.51 49.37 3.08
N SER A 9 -4.64 49.03 4.35
CA SER A 9 -3.77 48.16 5.16
C SER A 9 -4.34 46.75 5.15
N SER A 10 -3.49 45.70 5.15
CA SER A 10 -3.57 44.62 6.16
C SER A 10 -2.62 43.44 5.91
N ALA A 11 -1.82 43.17 6.95
CA ALA A 11 -1.43 41.87 7.52
C ALA A 11 -0.39 40.96 6.82
N PRO A 12 0.46 40.26 7.62
CA PRO A 12 1.65 39.57 7.14
C PRO A 12 1.26 38.20 6.58
N SER A 13 1.79 37.86 5.41
CA SER A 13 1.70 36.50 4.89
C SER A 13 2.47 35.56 5.81
N SER A 14 1.68 34.76 6.52
CA SER A 14 2.07 33.64 7.35
C SER A 14 3.14 32.79 6.67
N ARG A 15 4.22 32.50 7.42
CA ARG A 15 5.17 31.43 7.15
C ARG A 15 4.39 30.16 6.81
N LEU A 16 4.32 29.82 5.52
CA LEU A 16 3.89 28.50 5.08
C LEU A 16 4.95 27.52 5.57
N SER A 17 4.52 26.63 6.46
CA SER A 17 5.30 25.54 7.03
C SER A 17 5.92 24.71 5.91
N ALA A 18 7.25 24.62 5.95
CA ALA A 18 8.03 23.64 5.21
C ALA A 18 7.57 22.22 5.57
N ALA A 19 6.67 21.67 4.77
CA ALA A 19 6.29 20.27 4.79
C ALA A 19 5.57 19.95 3.48
N MET A 20 6.32 19.82 2.38
CA MET A 20 5.89 19.17 1.13
C MET A 20 7.05 19.14 0.12
N GLU A 21 8.18 18.56 0.53
CA GLU A 21 9.27 18.21 -0.39
C GLU A 21 9.84 16.85 0.02
N THR A 22 9.05 15.81 -0.18
CA THR A 22 9.57 14.45 -0.30
C THR A 22 9.00 13.81 -1.56
N THR A 23 9.14 14.50 -2.69
CA THR A 23 9.21 13.81 -3.98
C THR A 23 10.56 13.09 -4.02
N SER A 24 10.67 11.97 -3.31
CA SER A 24 11.68 10.97 -3.65
C SER A 24 11.44 10.65 -5.12
N GLN A 25 12.34 11.07 -5.98
CA GLN A 25 12.27 10.83 -7.41
C GLN A 25 12.30 9.31 -7.63
N TRP A 26 11.15 8.72 -7.92
CA TRP A 26 10.99 7.28 -8.11
C TRP A 26 11.45 6.91 -9.52
N ASP A 27 12.71 6.49 -9.67
CA ASP A 27 13.35 6.16 -10.97
C ASP A 27 12.87 4.83 -11.59
N PHE A 28 11.55 4.65 -11.72
CA PHE A 28 11.01 3.59 -12.56
C PHE A 28 11.00 4.07 -14.01
N SER A 29 12.12 3.85 -14.73
CA SER A 29 12.29 4.19 -16.15
C SER A 29 12.09 5.68 -16.47
N GLN A 30 13.13 6.51 -16.27
CA GLN A 30 13.10 7.94 -16.62
C GLN A 30 12.79 8.22 -18.11
N ASP A 31 12.92 7.22 -18.98
CA ASP A 31 12.72 7.38 -20.43
C ASP A 31 11.25 7.32 -20.88
N ILE A 32 10.31 6.97 -19.99
CA ILE A 32 8.87 6.87 -20.32
C ILE A 32 8.06 7.72 -19.33
N PRO A 33 7.19 8.63 -19.81
CA PRO A 33 6.30 9.39 -18.94
C PRO A 33 5.29 8.47 -18.22
N SER A 34 5.07 8.72 -16.93
CA SER A 34 3.99 8.09 -16.18
C SER A 34 2.62 8.42 -16.77
N ASP A 35 1.73 7.44 -16.84
CA ASP A 35 0.39 7.55 -17.42
C ASP A 35 -0.74 7.32 -16.40
N ILE A 36 -0.39 7.09 -15.13
CA ILE A 36 -1.32 6.96 -14.01
C ILE A 36 -0.73 7.50 -12.70
N VAL A 37 -1.59 8.13 -11.90
CA VAL A 37 -1.32 8.52 -10.52
C VAL A 37 -2.11 7.60 -9.59
N VAL A 38 -1.45 7.08 -8.56
CA VAL A 38 -2.13 6.37 -7.47
C VAL A 38 -1.97 7.17 -6.19
N GLN A 39 -3.08 7.49 -5.54
CA GLN A 39 -3.11 8.18 -4.26
C GLN A 39 -3.34 7.19 -3.12
N VAL A 40 -2.54 7.28 -2.06
CA VAL A 40 -2.64 6.44 -0.86
C VAL A 40 -2.48 7.33 0.37
N GLY A 41 -3.61 7.78 0.92
CA GLY A 41 -3.60 8.82 1.95
C GLY A 41 -3.02 10.12 1.40
N ASP A 42 -2.01 10.66 2.07
CA ASP A 42 -1.32 11.89 1.66
C ASP A 42 -0.21 11.66 0.62
N ALA A 43 0.11 10.39 0.30
CA ALA A 43 1.15 10.04 -0.66
C ALA A 43 0.58 9.87 -2.07
N THR A 44 1.34 10.33 -3.06
CA THR A 44 1.03 10.13 -4.48
C THR A 44 2.17 9.37 -5.17
N PHE A 45 1.80 8.49 -6.10
CA PHE A 45 2.73 7.66 -6.86
C PHE A 45 2.43 7.84 -8.34
N GLN A 46 3.39 8.37 -9.10
CA GLN A 46 3.30 8.42 -10.56
C GLN A 46 3.90 7.13 -11.13
N LEU A 47 3.07 6.35 -11.83
CA LEU A 47 3.36 4.97 -12.21
C LEU A 47 2.93 4.71 -13.66
N HIS A 48 3.02 3.45 -14.09
CA HIS A 48 2.70 3.01 -15.44
C HIS A 48 1.54 2.01 -15.43
N LYS A 49 0.46 2.32 -16.15
CA LYS A 49 -0.78 1.51 -16.26
C LYS A 49 -0.47 0.08 -16.63
N PHE A 50 0.32 -0.13 -17.68
CA PHE A 50 0.64 -1.45 -18.21
C PHE A 50 1.33 -2.33 -17.16
N VAL A 51 2.30 -1.77 -16.43
CA VAL A 51 3.06 -2.48 -15.38
C VAL A 51 2.14 -2.93 -14.25
N LEU A 52 1.26 -2.03 -13.78
CA LEU A 52 0.34 -2.34 -12.68
C LEU A 52 -0.80 -3.30 -13.10
N ALA A 53 -1.44 -3.05 -14.25
CA ALA A 53 -2.54 -3.87 -14.76
C ALA A 53 -2.11 -5.29 -15.15
N ALA A 54 -0.82 -5.50 -15.43
CA ALA A 54 -0.25 -6.84 -15.61
C ALA A 54 -0.23 -7.67 -14.32
N LYS A 55 -0.33 -7.04 -13.15
CA LYS A 55 -0.12 -7.70 -11.84
C LYS A 55 -1.31 -7.58 -10.89
N SER A 56 -2.28 -6.71 -11.18
CA SER A 56 -3.44 -6.43 -10.34
C SER A 56 -4.72 -6.42 -11.17
N GLY A 57 -5.68 -7.28 -10.81
CA GLY A 57 -7.01 -7.30 -11.41
C GLY A 57 -7.83 -6.05 -11.10
N TYR A 58 -7.69 -5.52 -9.89
CA TYR A 58 -8.34 -4.27 -9.49
C TYR A 58 -7.86 -3.11 -10.37
N ILE A 59 -6.54 -2.93 -10.49
CA ILE A 59 -5.97 -1.83 -11.28
C ILE A 59 -6.29 -2.01 -12.75
N ARG A 60 -6.21 -3.23 -13.29
CA ARG A 60 -6.61 -3.50 -14.68
C ARG A 60 -8.05 -3.05 -14.95
N ARG A 61 -8.98 -3.42 -14.07
CA ARG A 61 -10.39 -3.03 -14.18
C ARG A 61 -10.55 -1.52 -14.12
N LYS A 62 -9.89 -0.85 -13.16
CA LYS A 62 -9.91 0.61 -13.04
C LYS A 62 -9.34 1.32 -14.26
N VAL A 63 -8.27 0.80 -14.84
CA VAL A 63 -7.71 1.34 -16.09
C VAL A 63 -8.71 1.21 -17.23
N MET A 64 -9.36 0.06 -17.40
CA MET A 64 -10.37 -0.15 -18.45
C MET A 64 -11.62 0.73 -18.26
N GLU A 65 -12.09 0.90 -17.02
CA GLU A 65 -13.18 1.84 -16.68
C GLU A 65 -12.76 3.28 -17.02
N SER A 66 -11.52 3.64 -16.73
CA SER A 66 -10.99 5.00 -16.92
C SER A 66 -10.79 5.42 -18.37
N GLU A 67 -10.53 4.48 -19.29
CA GLU A 67 -10.42 4.77 -20.73
C GLU A 67 -11.74 5.32 -21.30
N SER A 68 -12.87 5.02 -20.67
CA SER A 68 -14.17 5.61 -21.02
C SER A 68 -14.39 7.02 -20.46
N ALA A 69 -13.66 7.39 -19.40
CA ALA A 69 -13.87 8.61 -18.61
C ALA A 69 -12.66 9.56 -18.56
N ASN A 70 -11.56 9.25 -19.26
CA ASN A 70 -10.27 9.95 -19.21
C ASN A 70 -9.68 10.12 -17.80
N LEU A 71 -9.93 9.19 -16.88
CA LEU A 71 -9.38 9.27 -15.53
C LEU A 71 -7.94 8.72 -15.49
N SER A 72 -7.00 9.52 -15.02
CA SER A 72 -5.60 9.12 -14.84
C SER A 72 -5.23 8.88 -13.38
N CYS A 73 -6.20 8.88 -12.46
CA CYS A 73 -5.97 8.74 -11.03
C CYS A 73 -6.75 7.55 -10.44
N ILE A 74 -6.10 6.75 -9.62
CA ILE A 74 -6.72 5.76 -8.74
C ILE A 74 -6.52 6.23 -7.30
N ASP A 75 -7.61 6.39 -6.56
CA ASP A 75 -7.57 6.71 -5.13
C ASP A 75 -7.76 5.44 -4.30
N LEU A 76 -6.78 5.17 -3.43
CA LEU A 76 -6.77 4.07 -2.47
C LEU A 76 -6.75 4.59 -1.02
N SER A 77 -7.08 5.86 -0.78
CA SER A 77 -7.01 6.49 0.55
C SER A 77 -7.99 5.88 1.56
N ASP A 78 -9.10 5.30 1.09
CA ASP A 78 -10.07 4.60 1.94
C ASP A 78 -9.63 3.17 2.31
N VAL A 79 -8.54 2.68 1.72
CA VAL A 79 -8.04 1.35 1.99
C VAL A 79 -7.05 1.43 3.14
N PRO A 80 -7.16 0.57 4.17
CA PRO A 80 -6.26 0.58 5.33
C PRO A 80 -4.86 0.00 4.99
N ILE A 81 -4.30 0.40 3.86
CA ILE A 81 -2.97 0.03 3.37
C ILE A 81 -2.15 1.32 3.33
N GLY A 82 -1.16 1.44 4.21
CA GLY A 82 -0.30 2.63 4.24
C GLY A 82 0.57 2.77 3.00
N ALA A 83 1.03 4.00 2.74
CA ALA A 83 1.91 4.33 1.60
C ALA A 83 3.17 3.43 1.54
N GLU A 84 3.78 3.11 2.68
CA GLU A 84 4.94 2.22 2.74
C GLU A 84 4.65 0.79 2.23
N VAL A 85 3.44 0.30 2.45
CA VAL A 85 3.01 -1.02 1.98
C VAL A 85 2.75 -0.95 0.48
N PHE A 86 2.06 0.10 0.03
CA PHE A 86 1.83 0.33 -1.40
C PHE A 86 3.13 0.50 -2.19
N GLU A 87 4.16 1.16 -1.63
CA GLU A 87 5.48 1.25 -2.26
C GLU A 87 6.07 -0.13 -2.56
N ARG A 88 5.90 -1.09 -1.64
CA ARG A 88 6.35 -2.49 -1.83
C ARG A 88 5.49 -3.22 -2.87
N VAL A 89 4.19 -2.95 -2.91
CA VAL A 89 3.30 -3.43 -3.98
C VAL A 89 3.76 -2.88 -5.34
N ALA A 90 4.09 -1.59 -5.43
CA ALA A 90 4.61 -1.00 -6.65
C ALA A 90 5.94 -1.67 -7.04
N LYS A 91 6.90 -1.80 -6.12
CA LYS A 91 8.16 -2.54 -6.36
C LYS A 91 7.91 -3.95 -6.89
N PHE A 92 6.97 -4.68 -6.30
CA PHE A 92 6.54 -5.98 -6.82
C PHE A 92 6.07 -5.90 -8.28
N CYS A 93 5.24 -4.92 -8.63
CA CYS A 93 4.75 -4.76 -9.99
C CYS A 93 5.86 -4.49 -11.01
N TYR A 94 6.88 -3.70 -10.64
CA TYR A 94 8.06 -3.43 -11.48
C TYR A 94 9.10 -4.54 -11.47
N GLY A 95 8.89 -5.63 -10.71
CA GLY A 95 9.89 -6.68 -10.55
C GLY A 95 11.12 -6.23 -9.76
N VAL A 96 11.02 -5.15 -9.01
CA VAL A 96 12.08 -4.66 -8.11
C VAL A 96 12.04 -5.44 -6.81
N ASN A 97 13.22 -5.84 -6.33
CA ASN A 97 13.34 -6.56 -5.06
C ASN A 97 12.90 -5.71 -3.88
N PHE A 98 12.19 -6.35 -2.95
CA PHE A 98 11.80 -5.78 -1.67
C PHE A 98 11.70 -6.91 -0.64
N GLU A 99 11.69 -6.55 0.64
CA GLU A 99 11.64 -7.52 1.73
C GLU A 99 10.20 -7.73 2.24
N ILE A 100 9.79 -9.00 2.29
CA ILE A 100 8.64 -9.47 3.08
C ILE A 100 9.16 -9.86 4.47
N SER A 101 8.56 -9.29 5.51
CA SER A 101 8.95 -9.50 6.90
C SER A 101 7.73 -9.62 7.82
N LEU A 102 7.93 -10.07 9.06
CA LEU A 102 6.87 -10.14 10.07
C LEU A 102 6.14 -8.81 10.31
N ARG A 103 6.82 -7.67 10.06
CA ARG A 103 6.27 -6.34 10.29
C ARG A 103 5.29 -5.90 9.19
N ASN A 104 5.44 -6.44 7.97
CA ASN A 104 4.70 -5.96 6.81
C ASN A 104 3.84 -7.03 6.12
N VAL A 105 4.05 -8.32 6.42
CA VAL A 105 3.40 -9.41 5.67
C VAL A 105 1.88 -9.42 5.80
N ALA A 106 1.33 -9.08 6.98
CA ALA A 106 -0.12 -8.97 7.16
C ALA A 106 -0.70 -7.86 6.26
N ALA A 107 -0.07 -6.69 6.26
CA ALA A 107 -0.50 -5.56 5.42
C ALA A 107 -0.31 -5.85 3.92
N LEU A 108 0.78 -6.52 3.54
CA LEU A 108 1.01 -6.95 2.15
C LEU A 108 -0.02 -8.00 1.70
N ARG A 109 -0.40 -8.96 2.56
CA ARG A 109 -1.43 -9.96 2.26
C ARG A 109 -2.80 -9.31 2.06
N CYS A 110 -3.13 -8.34 2.91
CA CYS A 110 -4.32 -7.50 2.81
C CYS A 110 -4.32 -6.66 1.53
N ALA A 111 -3.19 -6.01 1.21
CA ALA A 111 -3.05 -5.22 0.00
C ALA A 111 -3.17 -6.05 -1.28
N ALA A 112 -2.54 -7.23 -1.30
CA ALA A 112 -2.63 -8.15 -2.42
C ALA A 112 -4.06 -8.64 -2.66
N GLU A 113 -4.82 -8.89 -1.58
CA GLU A 113 -6.25 -9.23 -1.67
C GLU A 113 -7.06 -8.10 -2.28
N TYR A 114 -6.96 -6.90 -1.70
CA TYR A 114 -7.73 -5.74 -2.14
C TYR A 114 -7.45 -5.43 -3.61
N LEU A 115 -6.17 -5.47 -3.99
CA LEU A 115 -5.73 -5.20 -5.35
C LEU A 115 -5.93 -6.39 -6.31
N GLN A 116 -6.51 -7.50 -5.85
CA GLN A 116 -6.78 -8.70 -6.63
C GLN A 116 -5.52 -9.19 -7.37
N MET A 117 -4.41 -9.29 -6.64
CA MET A 117 -3.16 -9.82 -7.14
C MET A 117 -3.19 -11.35 -7.05
N THR A 118 -3.66 -12.01 -8.10
CA THR A 118 -3.87 -13.46 -8.14
C THR A 118 -3.00 -14.15 -9.21
N GLU A 119 -2.99 -15.48 -9.22
CA GLU A 119 -2.27 -16.29 -10.21
C GLU A 119 -2.81 -16.09 -11.63
N GLU A 120 -4.03 -15.57 -11.78
CA GLU A 120 -4.60 -15.18 -13.08
C GLU A 120 -3.78 -14.08 -13.77
N TYR A 121 -3.24 -13.14 -12.98
CA TYR A 121 -2.50 -11.98 -13.50
C TYR A 121 -0.99 -12.23 -13.50
N CYS A 122 -0.48 -12.87 -12.47
CA CYS A 122 0.95 -13.10 -12.33
C CYS A 122 1.23 -14.41 -11.61
N ARG A 123 2.00 -15.28 -12.25
CA ARG A 123 2.55 -16.45 -11.55
C ARG A 123 3.43 -16.02 -10.39
N GLY A 124 3.23 -16.62 -9.22
CA GLY A 124 3.94 -16.22 -8.00
C GLY A 124 3.61 -14.79 -7.59
N ASN A 125 2.32 -14.45 -7.63
CA ASN A 125 1.77 -13.14 -7.28
C ASN A 125 2.08 -12.78 -5.82
N LEU A 126 1.81 -11.51 -5.45
CA LEU A 126 2.07 -11.03 -4.11
C LEU A 126 1.27 -11.77 -3.02
N ALA A 127 -0.01 -12.12 -3.28
CA ALA A 127 -0.83 -12.87 -2.33
C ALA A 127 -0.18 -14.22 -2.02
N ALA A 128 0.19 -14.98 -3.05
CA ALA A 128 0.87 -16.27 -2.90
C ALA A 128 2.20 -16.15 -2.13
N ARG A 129 3.03 -15.15 -2.43
CA ARG A 129 4.30 -14.92 -1.71
C ARG A 129 4.08 -14.59 -0.24
N THR A 130 3.06 -13.79 0.07
CA THR A 130 2.75 -13.42 1.46
C THR A 130 2.16 -14.60 2.25
N GLU A 131 1.30 -15.41 1.61
CA GLU A 131 0.76 -16.63 2.20
C GLU A 131 1.86 -17.66 2.48
N GLU A 132 2.79 -17.83 1.53
CA GLU A 132 3.96 -18.68 1.70
C GLU A 132 4.80 -18.23 2.90
N PHE A 133 5.13 -16.94 2.99
CA PHE A 133 5.88 -16.40 4.12
C PHE A 133 5.15 -16.61 5.46
N ILE A 134 3.84 -16.38 5.50
CA ILE A 134 3.03 -16.59 6.71
C ILE A 134 3.16 -18.06 7.16
N ASN A 135 2.94 -18.99 6.25
CA ASN A 135 2.90 -20.43 6.53
C ASN A 135 4.27 -21.05 6.82
N GLN A 136 5.31 -20.58 6.13
CA GLN A 136 6.65 -21.17 6.20
C GLN A 136 7.59 -20.47 7.18
N ALA A 137 7.36 -19.19 7.49
CA ALA A 137 8.23 -18.43 8.39
C ALA A 137 7.47 -17.88 9.59
N ALA A 138 6.37 -17.15 9.38
CA ALA A 138 5.75 -16.36 10.44
C ALA A 138 5.17 -17.23 11.55
N VAL A 139 4.30 -18.19 11.21
CA VAL A 139 3.60 -19.00 12.22
C VAL A 139 4.42 -20.20 12.72
N LYS A 140 5.64 -20.43 12.19
CA LYS A 140 6.49 -21.56 12.56
C LYS A 140 7.10 -21.44 13.96
N THR A 141 7.25 -20.22 14.48
CA THR A 141 7.77 -19.98 15.83
C THR A 141 6.75 -19.22 16.66
N LEU A 142 6.78 -19.40 17.99
CA LEU A 142 5.89 -18.66 18.88
C LEU A 142 6.14 -17.14 18.79
N PRO A 143 7.39 -16.63 18.83
CA PRO A 143 7.65 -15.20 18.63
C PRO A 143 7.17 -14.69 17.27
N GLY A 144 7.32 -15.47 16.21
CA GLY A 144 6.84 -15.11 14.87
C GLY A 144 5.31 -15.01 14.80
N ALA A 145 4.59 -15.98 15.38
CA ALA A 145 3.13 -15.98 15.42
C ALA A 145 2.58 -14.80 16.24
N VAL A 146 3.20 -14.47 17.38
CA VAL A 146 2.85 -13.30 18.19
C VAL A 146 3.13 -12.00 17.42
N ALA A 147 4.27 -11.91 16.72
CA ALA A 147 4.59 -10.73 15.91
C ALA A 147 3.62 -10.55 14.74
N LEU A 148 3.21 -11.64 14.09
CA LEU A 148 2.19 -11.60 13.04
C LEU A 148 0.83 -11.16 13.57
N LEU A 149 0.40 -11.70 14.72
CA LEU A 149 -0.86 -11.30 15.35
C LEU A 149 -0.86 -9.80 15.65
N ARG A 150 0.23 -9.27 16.21
CA ARG A 150 0.37 -7.84 16.52
C ARG A 150 0.39 -6.97 15.26
N SER A 151 0.94 -7.45 14.14
CA SER A 151 0.95 -6.67 12.90
C SER A 151 -0.43 -6.57 12.23
N CYS A 152 -1.42 -7.32 12.70
CA CYS A 152 -2.82 -7.17 12.30
C CYS A 152 -3.58 -6.08 13.07
N GLU A 153 -3.01 -5.52 14.14
CA GLU A 153 -3.69 -4.53 14.99
C GLU A 153 -4.00 -3.21 14.25
N GLY A 154 -4.91 -2.42 14.81
CA GLY A 154 -5.28 -1.11 14.27
C GLY A 154 -6.23 -1.17 13.06
N PRO A 155 -6.16 -0.22 12.13
CA PRO A 155 -7.08 -0.13 10.98
C PRO A 155 -7.05 -1.34 10.05
N LEU A 156 -5.99 -2.15 10.10
CA LEU A 156 -5.82 -3.34 9.27
C LEU A 156 -6.70 -4.52 9.74
N LEU A 157 -7.09 -4.53 11.01
CA LEU A 157 -7.70 -5.69 11.69
C LEU A 157 -8.89 -6.30 10.92
N PRO A 158 -9.88 -5.53 10.43
CA PRO A 158 -11.03 -6.12 9.75
C PRO A 158 -10.65 -6.90 8.49
N MET A 159 -9.65 -6.42 7.74
CA MET A 159 -9.18 -7.09 6.54
C MET A 159 -8.36 -8.35 6.89
N ALA A 160 -7.50 -8.24 7.90
CA ALA A 160 -6.71 -9.36 8.40
C ALA A 160 -7.59 -10.50 8.97
N GLU A 161 -8.71 -10.15 9.63
CA GLU A 161 -9.72 -11.10 10.10
C GLU A 161 -10.43 -11.80 8.94
N SER A 162 -10.89 -11.03 7.93
CA SER A 162 -11.54 -11.63 6.74
C SER A 162 -10.63 -12.60 5.99
N LEU A 163 -9.32 -12.38 6.06
CA LEU A 163 -8.29 -13.23 5.45
C LEU A 163 -7.75 -14.31 6.39
N GLN A 164 -8.33 -14.45 7.58
CA GLN A 164 -7.97 -15.43 8.61
C GLN A 164 -6.51 -15.34 9.10
N VAL A 165 -5.80 -14.24 8.85
CA VAL A 165 -4.41 -14.04 9.31
C VAL A 165 -4.35 -14.02 10.84
N VAL A 166 -5.35 -13.39 11.47
CA VAL A 166 -5.52 -13.36 12.92
C VAL A 166 -5.71 -14.78 13.47
N GLN A 167 -6.65 -15.54 12.92
CA GLN A 167 -6.95 -16.89 13.38
C GLN A 167 -5.76 -17.84 13.23
N LEU A 168 -5.08 -17.80 12.08
CA LEU A 168 -3.85 -18.58 11.85
C LEU A 168 -2.77 -18.29 12.90
N SER A 169 -2.65 -17.03 13.31
CA SER A 169 -1.69 -16.63 14.34
C SER A 169 -2.09 -17.15 15.73
N VAL A 170 -3.38 -17.05 16.09
CA VAL A 170 -3.93 -17.55 17.35
C VAL A 170 -3.78 -19.07 17.47
N ASP A 171 -4.11 -19.81 16.42
CA ASP A 171 -3.97 -21.27 16.38
C ASP A 171 -2.50 -21.67 16.54
N ALA A 172 -1.61 -20.99 15.84
CA ALA A 172 -0.18 -21.23 15.91
C ALA A 172 0.43 -20.93 17.29
N ILE A 173 -0.08 -19.91 17.99
CA ILE A 173 0.29 -19.59 19.37
C ILE A 173 -0.21 -20.70 20.30
N SER A 174 -1.49 -21.08 20.17
CA SER A 174 -2.15 -22.06 21.04
C SER A 174 -1.45 -23.43 20.98
N LEU A 175 -1.00 -23.86 19.81
CA LEU A 175 -0.24 -25.10 19.63
C LEU A 175 1.17 -25.07 20.24
N LYS A 176 1.72 -23.89 20.53
CA LYS A 176 3.11 -23.72 20.98
C LYS A 176 3.24 -23.31 22.44
N VAL A 177 2.15 -22.89 23.08
CA VAL A 177 2.12 -22.71 24.53
C VAL A 177 1.98 -24.11 25.14
N PRO A 178 2.98 -24.61 25.90
CA PRO A 178 2.85 -25.90 26.56
C PRO A 178 1.67 -25.85 27.53
N ASN A 179 0.74 -26.80 27.40
CA ASN A 179 -0.31 -27.00 28.39
C ASN A 179 0.36 -27.38 29.72
N TYR A 180 0.38 -26.46 30.67
CA TYR A 180 0.67 -26.79 32.06
C TYR A 180 -0.58 -27.47 32.64
N ASN A 181 -0.61 -28.81 32.56
CA ASN A 181 -1.47 -29.65 33.39
C ASN A 181 -0.65 -30.22 34.54
#